data_AF-A0A8I2E3N5-F1
#
_entry.id   AF-A0A8I2E3N5-F1
#
_cell.length_a   1.000
_cell.length_b   1.000
_cell.length_c   1.000
_cell.angle_alpha   90.00
_cell.angle_beta   90.00
_cell.angle_gamma   90.00
#
_symmetry.space_group_name_H-M   'P 1'
#
loop_
_entity.id
_entity.type
_entity.pdbx_description
1 polymer ?
#
loop_
_entity_poly.entity_id
_entity_poly.type
_entity_poly.pdbx_seq_one_letter_code
_entity_poly.pdbx_strand_id
1 'polypeptide(L)' 'MLDVPHVDTADSREGFTKGDRVKRVGGHTLPPDGVVQGWSTLEYAPTVWRCTVTWGGEHIAQYQAHEIEHDHQEQ' A
#
# COMPACT_ATOMS: atom_id res chain seq x y z
N MET A 1 -19.01 12.43 17.14
CA MET A 1 -18.71 11.84 15.82
C MET A 1 -17.21 12.03 15.62
N LEU A 2 -16.47 10.94 15.38
CA LEU A 2 -15.09 11.07 14.91
C LEU A 2 -15.20 11.62 13.48
N ASP A 3 -14.81 12.87 13.31
CA ASP A 3 -14.63 13.48 12.00
C ASP A 3 -13.44 12.76 11.36
N VAL A 4 -13.74 11.76 10.54
CA VAL A 4 -12.71 11.04 9.79
C VAL A 4 -12.35 11.95 8.62
N PRO A 5 -11.12 12.49 8.58
CA PRO A 5 -10.73 13.43 7.55
C PRO A 5 -10.88 12.82 6.16
N HIS A 6 -11.22 13.66 5.18
CA HIS A 6 -11.50 13.21 3.83
C HIS A 6 -10.21 12.80 3.11
N VAL A 7 -10.25 11.66 2.42
CA VAL A 7 -9.10 11.05 1.76
C VAL A 7 -9.44 10.80 0.29
N ASP A 8 -8.62 11.36 -0.63
CA ASP A 8 -8.70 11.02 -2.04
C ASP A 8 -8.13 9.61 -2.28
N THR A 9 -8.77 8.86 -3.19
CA THR A 9 -8.40 7.47 -3.52
C THR A 9 -8.19 7.26 -5.01
N ALA A 10 -7.27 6.36 -5.38
CA ALA A 10 -7.06 5.93 -6.77
C ALA A 10 -6.76 4.42 -6.85
N ASP A 11 -7.18 3.77 -7.95
CA ASP A 11 -6.97 2.34 -8.18
C ASP A 11 -5.54 1.99 -8.59
N SER A 12 -4.80 2.94 -9.17
CA SER A 12 -3.41 2.74 -9.59
C SER A 12 -2.56 4.00 -9.47
N ARG A 13 -1.29 3.83 -9.10
CA ARG A 13 -0.23 4.87 -9.08
C ARG A 13 1.14 4.20 -9.04
N GLU A 14 2.13 4.81 -9.68
CA GLU A 14 3.54 4.35 -9.70
C GLU A 14 3.74 2.85 -10.02
N GLY A 15 2.88 2.28 -10.88
CA GLY A 15 3.03 0.90 -11.36
C GLY A 15 2.44 -0.18 -10.44
N PHE A 16 1.69 0.19 -9.41
CA PHE A 16 0.95 -0.76 -8.55
C PHE A 16 -0.55 -0.57 -8.65
N THR A 17 -1.29 -1.67 -8.74
CA THR A 17 -2.75 -1.76 -8.83
C THR A 17 -3.29 -2.63 -7.70
N LYS A 18 -4.54 -2.37 -7.29
CA LYS A 18 -5.24 -3.23 -6.33
C LYS A 18 -5.16 -4.71 -6.74
N GLY A 19 -4.73 -5.55 -5.81
CA GLY A 19 -4.52 -6.98 -6.01
C GLY A 19 -3.08 -7.37 -6.35
N ASP A 20 -2.21 -6.42 -6.69
CA ASP A 20 -0.80 -6.69 -6.94
C ASP A 20 -0.13 -7.25 -5.68
N ARG A 21 0.72 -8.26 -5.90
CA ARG A 21 1.57 -8.81 -4.85
C ARG A 21 2.83 -7.99 -4.72
N VAL A 22 3.13 -7.57 -3.50
CA VAL A 22 4.28 -6.73 -3.19
C VAL A 22 5.03 -7.30 -2.00
N LYS A 23 6.32 -7.02 -1.98
CA LYS A 23 7.19 -7.23 -0.82
C LYS A 23 7.76 -5.90 -0.37
N ARG A 24 8.18 -5.83 0.89
CA ARG A 24 8.75 -4.61 1.45
C ARG A 24 10.21 -4.47 1.02
N VAL A 25 10.59 -3.27 0.59
CA VAL A 25 11.99 -2.96 0.29
C VAL A 25 12.78 -2.95 1.61
N GLY A 26 13.79 -3.82 1.71
CA GLY A 26 14.72 -3.85 2.84
C GLY A 26 14.18 -4.38 4.18
N GLY A 27 13.06 -5.12 4.19
CA GLY A 27 12.48 -5.65 5.44
C GLY A 27 12.09 -7.14 5.37
N HIS A 28 12.26 -7.86 6.48
CA HIS A 28 11.95 -9.30 6.62
C HIS A 28 10.87 -9.61 7.67
N THR A 29 10.27 -8.59 8.30
CA THR A 29 9.45 -8.75 9.51
C THR A 29 7.95 -8.90 9.26
N LEU A 30 7.50 -8.71 8.02
CA LEU A 30 6.09 -8.91 7.65
C LEU A 30 5.93 -10.22 6.86
N PRO A 31 4.73 -10.83 6.89
CA PRO A 31 4.40 -11.94 6.01
C PRO A 31 4.78 -11.63 4.54
N PRO A 32 5.18 -12.60 3.73
CA PRO A 32 5.63 -12.34 2.36
C PRO A 32 4.49 -12.02 1.37
N ASP A 33 3.24 -12.18 1.78
CA ASP A 33 2.04 -12.07 0.93
C ASP A 33 1.40 -10.67 1.00
N GLY A 34 2.18 -9.63 0.73
CA GLY A 34 1.65 -8.27 0.67
C GLY A 34 0.73 -8.11 -0.53
N VAL A 35 -0.51 -7.67 -0.32
CA VAL A 35 -1.50 -7.43 -1.37
C VAL A 35 -1.96 -5.99 -1.34
N VAL A 36 -1.76 -5.27 -2.44
CA VAL A 36 -2.20 -3.88 -2.61
C VAL A 36 -3.72 -3.79 -2.52
N GLN A 37 -4.21 -2.89 -1.68
CA GLN A 37 -5.63 -2.57 -1.51
C GLN A 37 -6.04 -1.31 -2.28
N GLY A 38 -5.09 -0.40 -2.53
CA GLY A 38 -5.31 0.84 -3.28
C GLY A 38 -4.47 2.00 -2.76
N TRP A 39 -4.55 3.13 -3.45
CA TRP A 39 -3.80 4.34 -3.14
C TRP A 39 -4.69 5.39 -2.47
N SER A 40 -4.12 6.10 -1.50
CA SER A 40 -4.79 7.14 -0.73
C SER A 40 -3.85 8.28 -0.35
N THR A 41 -4.35 9.50 -0.20
CA THR A 41 -3.61 10.63 0.40
C THR A 41 -4.10 10.94 1.80
N LEU A 42 -3.43 11.84 2.53
CA LEU A 42 -3.95 12.39 3.79
C LEU A 42 -4.49 13.80 3.53
N GLU A 43 -5.60 14.17 4.18
CA GLU A 43 -6.24 15.49 4.04
C GLU A 43 -5.24 16.65 4.24
N TYR A 44 -4.39 16.54 5.25
CA TYR A 44 -3.38 17.55 5.61
C TYR A 44 -2.03 17.36 4.88
N ALA A 45 -1.91 16.34 4.03
CA ALA A 45 -0.73 16.11 3.17
C ALA A 45 -1.15 15.51 1.81
N PRO A 46 -1.94 16.24 0.99
CA PRO A 46 -2.53 15.73 -0.24
C PRO A 46 -1.49 15.45 -1.34
N THR A 47 -0.25 15.90 -1.14
CA THR A 47 0.88 15.64 -2.04
C THR A 47 1.53 14.28 -1.80
N VAL A 48 1.30 13.65 -0.63
CA VAL A 48 1.91 12.38 -0.25
C VAL A 48 0.90 11.26 -0.43
N TRP A 49 1.12 10.47 -1.47
CA TRP A 49 0.33 9.26 -1.74
C TRP A 49 0.89 8.08 -0.97
N ARG A 50 0.00 7.28 -0.40
CA ARG A 50 0.30 6.04 0.32
C ARG A 50 -0.52 4.90 -0.25
N CYS A 51 0.18 3.81 -0.54
CA CYS A 51 -0.38 2.53 -0.90
C CYS A 51 -0.78 1.78 0.36
N THR A 52 -2.05 1.39 0.47
CA THR A 52 -2.50 0.50 1.53
C THR A 52 -2.23 -0.94 1.10
N VAL A 53 -1.56 -1.71 1.94
CA VAL A 53 -1.19 -3.10 1.68
C VAL A 53 -1.63 -3.97 2.86
N THR A 54 -2.27 -5.10 2.54
CA THR A 54 -2.62 -6.14 3.51
C THR A 54 -1.58 -7.25 3.44
N TRP A 55 -1.02 -7.64 4.58
CA TRP A 55 -0.05 -8.72 4.72
C TRP A 55 -0.66 -9.87 5.51
N GLY A 56 -0.43 -11.12 5.11
CA GLY A 56 -0.98 -12.30 5.80
C GLY A 56 -2.51 -12.35 5.83
N GLY A 57 -3.19 -11.59 4.96
CA GLY A 57 -4.65 -11.42 4.99
C GLY A 57 -5.21 -10.60 6.16
N GLU A 58 -4.41 -10.19 7.15
CA GLU A 58 -4.89 -9.58 8.40
C GLU A 58 -4.18 -8.27 8.76
N HIS A 59 -2.91 -8.10 8.38
CA HIS A 59 -2.10 -6.94 8.78
C HIS A 59 -2.16 -5.83 7.73
N ILE A 60 -2.90 -4.76 8.02
CA ILE A 60 -3.04 -3.61 7.10
C ILE A 60 -2.04 -2.52 7.48
N ALA A 61 -1.25 -2.05 6.51
CA ALA A 61 -0.32 -0.94 6.68
C ALA A 61 -0.22 -0.06 5.42
N GLN A 62 0.25 1.16 5.59
CA GLN A 62 0.37 2.16 4.52
C GLN A 62 1.85 2.42 4.19
N TYR A 63 2.17 2.49 2.90
CA TYR A 63 3.55 2.60 2.39
C TYR A 63 3.63 3.61 1.25
N GLN A 64 4.76 4.28 1.10
CA GLN A 64 5.10 5.00 -0.13
C GLN A 64 5.61 4.01 -1.20
N ALA A 65 5.58 4.42 -2.47
CA ALA A 65 5.98 3.55 -3.58
C ALA A 65 7.39 2.97 -3.43
N HIS A 66 8.35 3.73 -2.91
CA HIS A 66 9.73 3.27 -2.74
C HIS A 66 9.93 2.30 -1.56
N GLU A 67 8.92 2.11 -0.71
CA GLU A 67 8.98 1.21 0.45
C GLU A 67 8.50 -0.20 0.10
N ILE A 68 7.92 -0.38 -1.09
CA ILE A 68 7.39 -1.64 -1.60
C ILE A 68 7.89 -1.89 -3.03
N GLU A 69 8.03 -3.14 -3.41
CA GLU A 69 8.35 -3.54 -4.77
C GLU A 69 7.49 -4.72 -5.17
N HIS A 70 7.32 -4.93 -6.48
CA HIS A 70 6.58 -6.09 -6.98
C HIS A 70 7.24 -7.37 -6.46
N ASP A 71 6.42 -8.24 -5.88
CA ASP A 71 6.87 -9.57 -5.52
C ASP A 71 6.94 -10.42 -6.80
N HIS A 72 8.07 -10.29 -7.50
CA HIS A 72 8.38 -11.05 -8.70
C HIS A 72 8.67 -12.53 -8.40
N GLN A 73 7.90 -13.20 -7.51
CA GLN A 73 7.98 -14.65 -7.43
C GLN A 73 7.63 -15.21 -8.81
N GLU A 74 8.69 -15.55 -9.55
CA GLU A 74 8.62 -16.23 -10.83
C GLU A 74 7.79 -17.49 -10.61
N GLN A 75 6.70 -17.61 -11.38
CA GLN A 75 5.90 -18.83 -11.44
C GLN A 75 6.71 -19.98 -12.02
#